data_AF-A0A9W5YII6-F1
#
_entry.id   AF-A0A9W5YII6-F1
#
_cell.length_a   1.000
_cell.length_b   1.000
_cell.length_c   1.000
_cell.angle_alpha   90.00
_cell.angle_beta   90.00
_cell.angle_gamma   90.00
#
_symmetry.space_group_name_H-M   'P 1'
#
loop_
_entity.id
_entity.type
_entity.pdbx_description
1 polymer ?
#
loop_
_entity_poly.entity_id
_entity_poly.type
_entity_poly.pdbx_seq_one_letter_code
_entity_poly.pdbx_strand_id
1 'polypeptide(L)'
;MLYSSIVARGAVLRGLRGKVTVSVEAAVSVGLAPSQQAEIKKHGWKQQITRAEKPLPTWILRKGEKIETPYTSTCSLFGYYKPEDTRTAYIYVFSHPEVPPVEDDHKAEANGLISFTLPEEASKHDITVGSDRVVGIDVEWAVEYIRNKLMIEFVVKREGEIKWQKMRLPGF
;
A
#
# COMPACT_ATOMS: atom_id res chain seq x y z
N MET A 1 -8.46 34.42 -21.57
CA MET A 1 -8.88 34.00 -20.23
C MET A 1 -7.62 33.62 -19.46
N LEU A 2 -7.49 34.18 -18.25
CA LEU A 2 -6.24 34.31 -17.50
C LEU A 2 -5.71 32.96 -16.99
N TYR A 3 -4.42 32.78 -17.22
CA TYR A 3 -3.55 31.78 -16.63
C TYR A 3 -3.75 31.68 -15.11
N SER A 4 -4.07 30.49 -14.63
CA SER A 4 -3.87 30.11 -13.22
C SER A 4 -3.00 28.86 -13.17
N SER A 5 -1.77 29.02 -13.67
CA SER A 5 -0.63 28.20 -13.30
C SER A 5 -0.35 28.40 -11.80
N ILE A 6 -1.07 27.67 -10.95
CA ILE A 6 -0.70 27.54 -9.54
C ILE A 6 0.54 26.64 -9.52
N VAL A 7 1.67 27.34 -9.61
CA VAL A 7 3.03 26.93 -9.34
C VAL A 7 3.05 25.83 -8.28
N ALA A 8 3.37 24.61 -8.70
CA ALA A 8 3.94 23.62 -7.80
C ALA A 8 5.17 24.28 -7.17
N ARG A 9 5.05 24.73 -5.92
CA ARG A 9 6.16 25.27 -5.13
C ARG A 9 7.07 24.09 -4.71
N GLY A 10 7.68 23.44 -5.70
CA GLY A 10 8.77 22.50 -5.50
C GLY A 10 10.04 23.30 -5.21
N ALA A 11 10.32 23.52 -3.92
CA ALA A 11 11.63 23.98 -3.51
C ALA A 11 12.63 22.84 -3.77
N VAL A 12 13.40 22.96 -4.85
CA VAL A 12 14.53 22.06 -5.14
C VAL A 12 15.67 22.42 -4.18
N LEU A 13 15.75 21.73 -3.03
CA LEU A 13 16.86 21.90 -2.09
C LEU A 13 18.09 21.16 -2.63
N ARG A 14 19.07 21.92 -3.14
CA ARG A 14 20.40 21.39 -3.54
C ARG A 14 21.21 21.03 -2.30
N GLY A 15 21.20 19.74 -1.93
CA GLY A 15 22.18 19.15 -1.02
C GLY A 15 23.44 18.67 -1.76
N LEU A 16 24.61 18.94 -1.18
CA LEU A 16 25.96 18.61 -1.67
C LEU A 16 26.19 17.10 -1.84
N ARG A 17 25.65 16.51 -2.92
CA ARG A 17 26.07 15.27 -3.64
C ARG A 17 25.04 14.85 -4.72
N GLY A 18 24.43 15.83 -5.38
CA GLY A 18 23.85 15.70 -6.71
C GLY A 18 22.60 14.82 -6.90
N LYS A 19 21.94 14.35 -5.83
CA LYS A 19 20.58 13.79 -5.95
C LYS A 19 19.58 14.93 -5.80
N VAL A 20 18.95 15.31 -6.91
CA VAL A 20 17.86 16.28 -6.94
C VAL A 20 16.67 15.65 -6.23
N THR A 21 16.27 16.20 -5.09
CA THR A 21 15.02 15.83 -4.43
C THR A 21 13.93 16.82 -4.77
N VAL A 22 12.71 16.32 -4.96
CA VAL A 22 11.52 17.15 -5.19
C VAL A 22 10.55 16.89 -4.06
N SER A 23 10.25 17.93 -3.29
CA SER A 23 9.16 17.90 -2.30
C SER A 23 7.82 18.09 -3.02
N VAL A 24 6.93 17.12 -2.83
CA VAL A 24 5.58 17.08 -3.42
C VAL A 24 4.56 16.85 -2.32
N GLU A 25 3.39 17.46 -2.47
CA GLU A 25 2.26 17.23 -1.60
C GLU A 25 1.32 16.22 -2.27
N ALA A 26 0.92 15.17 -1.56
CA ALA A 26 0.05 14.15 -2.11
C ALA A 26 -1.37 14.69 -2.35
N ALA A 27 -1.86 14.60 -3.59
CA ALA A 27 -3.20 15.09 -3.96
C ALA A 27 -4.34 14.15 -3.50
N VAL A 28 -4.03 12.88 -3.29
CA VAL A 28 -4.97 11.83 -2.87
C VAL A 28 -4.33 10.96 -1.79
N SER A 29 -5.16 10.31 -0.97
CA SER A 29 -4.70 9.26 -0.08
C SER A 29 -4.60 7.94 -0.85
N VAL A 30 -3.58 7.14 -0.56
CA VAL A 30 -3.34 5.83 -1.19
C VAL A 30 -3.25 4.77 -0.11
N GLY A 31 -4.00 3.69 -0.28
CA GLY A 31 -4.08 2.61 0.70
C GLY A 31 -4.00 1.24 0.03
N LEU A 32 -3.61 0.24 0.82
CA LEU A 32 -3.48 -1.14 0.38
C LEU A 32 -4.26 -2.06 1.31
N ALA A 33 -4.96 -3.05 0.75
CA ALA A 33 -5.55 -4.12 1.56
C ALA A 33 -5.48 -5.48 0.82
N PRO A 34 -5.17 -6.57 1.53
CA PRO A 34 -5.27 -7.91 0.95
C PRO A 34 -6.75 -8.27 0.71
N SER A 35 -7.01 -8.97 -0.39
CA SER A 35 -8.37 -9.41 -0.79
C SER A 35 -9.04 -10.35 0.20
N GLN A 36 -8.25 -11.14 0.92
CA GLN A 36 -8.68 -11.88 2.10
C GLN A 36 -7.93 -11.31 3.30
N GLN A 37 -8.41 -10.22 3.90
CA GLN A 37 -7.75 -9.63 5.07
C GLN A 37 -7.99 -10.49 6.31
N ALA A 38 -6.94 -10.66 7.11
CA ALA A 38 -7.02 -11.30 8.41
C ALA A 38 -7.33 -10.28 9.51
N GLU A 39 -8.26 -10.65 10.38
CA GLU A 39 -8.51 -10.01 11.67
C GLU A 39 -8.06 -10.97 12.77
N ILE A 40 -7.21 -10.48 13.68
CA ILE A 40 -6.80 -11.25 14.86
C ILE A 40 -7.58 -10.72 16.05
N LYS A 41 -8.59 -11.46 16.50
CA LYS A 41 -9.39 -11.12 17.68
C LYS A 41 -8.81 -11.81 18.91
N LYS A 42 -8.60 -11.04 19.98
CA LYS A 42 -8.20 -11.57 21.29
C LYS A 42 -9.43 -11.73 22.17
N HIS A 43 -9.78 -12.97 22.52
CA HIS A 43 -10.82 -13.30 23.48
C HIS A 43 -10.18 -13.87 24.75
N GLY A 44 -9.81 -12.98 25.68
CA GLY A 44 -9.01 -13.34 26.85
C GLY A 44 -7.63 -13.87 26.45
N TRP A 45 -7.34 -15.12 26.81
CA TRP A 45 -6.07 -15.80 26.48
C TRP A 45 -6.06 -16.46 25.10
N LYS A 46 -7.23 -16.58 24.44
CA LYS A 46 -7.33 -17.19 23.11
C LYS A 46 -7.24 -16.11 22.04
N GLN A 47 -6.35 -16.32 21.08
CA GLN A 47 -6.38 -15.59 19.82
C GLN A 47 -7.21 -16.40 18.83
N GLN A 48 -8.02 -15.72 18.05
CA GLN A 48 -8.73 -16.31 16.92
C GLN A 48 -8.44 -15.45 15.70
N ILE A 49 -8.02 -16.10 14.62
CA ILE A 49 -7.90 -15.44 13.33
C ILE A 49 -9.25 -15.62 12.62
N THR A 50 -9.82 -14.54 12.12
CA THR A 50 -11.00 -14.57 11.25
C THR A 50 -10.72 -13.81 9.96
N ARG A 51 -11.39 -14.18 8.88
CA ARG A 51 -11.42 -13.34 7.68
C ARG A 51 -12.26 -12.09 7.96
N ALA A 52 -11.74 -10.92 7.61
CA ALA A 52 -12.50 -9.67 7.63
C ALA A 52 -13.67 -9.75 6.63
N GLU A 53 -14.84 -9.24 7.02
CA GLU A 53 -16.00 -9.19 6.11
C GLU A 53 -15.75 -8.25 4.92
N LYS A 54 -15.04 -7.15 5.18
CA LYS A 54 -14.62 -6.17 4.17
C LYS A 54 -13.15 -5.81 4.37
N PRO A 55 -12.32 -5.84 3.31
CA PRO A 55 -10.94 -5.38 3.42
C PRO A 55 -10.89 -3.87 3.66
N LEU A 56 -10.20 -3.46 4.71
CA LEU A 56 -9.94 -2.07 5.08
C LEU A 56 -8.51 -1.68 4.67
N PRO A 57 -8.31 -0.55 3.98
CA PRO A 57 -7.00 -0.11 3.51
C PRO A 57 -6.11 0.35 4.65
N THR A 58 -4.90 -0.20 4.66
CA THR A 58 -3.76 0.43 5.33
C THR A 58 -3.31 1.62 4.48
N TRP A 59 -3.60 2.83 4.94
CA TRP A 59 -3.20 4.07 4.25
C TRP A 59 -1.69 4.30 4.38
N ILE A 60 -0.96 4.13 3.27
CA ILE A 60 0.49 4.30 3.19
C ILE A 60 0.89 5.74 2.81
N LEU A 61 -0.06 6.49 2.24
CA LEU A 61 0.12 7.89 1.89
C LEU A 61 -1.18 8.63 2.16
N ARG A 62 -1.12 9.76 2.86
CA ARG A 62 -2.28 10.62 3.12
C ARG A 62 -2.28 11.83 2.20
N LYS A 63 -3.47 12.26 1.75
CA LYS A 63 -3.61 13.56 1.07
C LYS A 63 -3.05 14.68 1.96
N GLY A 64 -2.33 15.63 1.35
CA GLY A 64 -1.69 16.75 2.05
C GLY A 64 -0.35 16.39 2.69
N GLU A 65 0.03 15.10 2.71
CA GLU A 65 1.33 14.67 3.19
C GLU A 65 2.42 15.15 2.24
N LYS A 66 3.47 15.77 2.80
CA LYS A 66 4.63 16.24 2.06
C LYS A 66 5.67 15.13 2.00
N ILE A 67 6.02 14.70 0.79
CA ILE A 67 7.00 13.64 0.53
C ILE A 67 8.16 14.24 -0.24
N GLU A 68 9.38 13.91 0.17
CA GLU A 68 10.58 14.17 -0.63
C GLU A 68 10.86 12.99 -1.56
N THR A 69 10.81 13.22 -2.88
CA THR A 69 11.06 12.17 -3.87
C THR A 69 12.52 12.17 -4.34
N PRO A 70 13.12 11.00 -4.64
CA PRO A 70 12.53 9.66 -4.52
C PRO A 70 12.39 9.22 -3.05
N TYR A 71 11.27 8.60 -2.73
CA TYR A 71 10.98 8.03 -1.41
C TYR A 71 10.71 6.54 -1.54
N THR A 72 11.17 5.75 -0.57
CA THR A 72 10.88 4.32 -0.49
C THR A 72 10.49 3.95 0.93
N SER A 73 9.51 3.08 1.10
CA SER A 73 9.10 2.55 2.39
C SER A 73 8.50 1.15 2.24
N THR A 74 8.18 0.52 3.36
CA THR A 74 7.60 -0.82 3.41
C THR A 74 6.39 -0.79 4.34
N CYS A 75 5.34 -1.51 3.97
CA CYS A 75 4.22 -1.79 4.86
C CYS A 75 3.96 -3.30 4.89
N SER A 76 3.52 -3.80 6.04
CA SER A 76 3.13 -5.20 6.20
C SER A 76 1.62 -5.30 6.22
N LEU A 77 1.08 -6.19 5.39
CA LEU A 77 -0.34 -6.52 5.31
C LEU A 77 -0.54 -7.97 5.77
N PHE A 78 -1.72 -8.26 6.31
CA PHE A 78 -2.02 -9.59 6.86
C PHE A 78 -3.21 -10.19 6.12
N GLY A 79 -2.96 -11.27 5.39
CA GLY A 79 -3.98 -12.01 4.67
C GLY A 79 -4.42 -13.27 5.40
N TYR A 80 -5.70 -13.62 5.32
CA TYR A 80 -6.28 -14.86 5.82
C TYR A 80 -6.29 -15.91 4.71
N TYR A 81 -5.47 -16.95 4.86
CA TYR A 81 -5.40 -18.06 3.91
C TYR A 81 -5.31 -19.38 4.65
N LYS A 82 -5.79 -20.44 4.02
CA LYS A 82 -5.57 -21.80 4.53
C LYS A 82 -4.19 -22.31 4.08
N PRO A 83 -3.54 -23.19 4.84
CA PRO A 83 -2.28 -23.80 4.45
C PRO A 83 -2.31 -24.45 3.05
N GLU A 84 -3.46 -24.99 2.64
CA GLU A 84 -3.69 -25.59 1.32
C GLU A 84 -3.98 -24.60 0.18
N ASP A 85 -4.08 -23.28 0.47
CA ASP A 85 -4.33 -22.27 -0.56
C ASP A 85 -3.05 -21.99 -1.36
N THR A 86 -2.89 -22.66 -2.50
CA THR A 86 -1.83 -22.39 -3.50
C THR A 86 -2.26 -21.37 -4.57
N ARG A 87 -3.37 -20.67 -4.33
CA ARG A 87 -4.00 -19.79 -5.33
C ARG A 87 -3.26 -18.45 -5.44
N THR A 88 -3.47 -17.78 -6.58
CA THR A 88 -3.11 -16.37 -6.73
C THR A 88 -3.85 -15.54 -5.69
N ALA A 89 -3.10 -14.83 -4.87
CA ALA A 89 -3.58 -13.85 -3.93
C ALA A 89 -3.54 -12.45 -4.53
N TYR A 90 -4.36 -11.56 -3.98
CA TYR A 90 -4.49 -10.20 -4.49
C TYR A 90 -4.40 -9.16 -3.38
N ILE A 91 -3.77 -8.03 -3.71
CA ILE A 91 -3.76 -6.80 -2.92
C ILE A 91 -4.52 -5.74 -3.73
N TYR A 92 -5.56 -5.18 -3.12
CA TYR A 92 -6.28 -4.05 -3.66
C TYR A 92 -5.52 -2.76 -3.37
N VAL A 93 -5.45 -1.90 -4.39
CA VAL A 93 -4.94 -0.54 -4.27
C VAL A 93 -6.13 0.42 -4.24
N PHE A 94 -6.28 1.14 -3.14
CA PHE A 94 -7.33 2.12 -2.92
C PHE A 94 -6.79 3.52 -3.13
N SER A 95 -7.61 4.40 -3.69
CA SER A 95 -7.34 5.84 -3.68
C SER A 95 -8.55 6.59 -3.15
N HIS A 96 -8.31 7.58 -2.29
CA HIS A 96 -9.36 8.43 -1.74
C HIS A 96 -9.05 9.91 -1.96
N PRO A 97 -10.00 10.72 -2.47
CA PRO A 97 -9.76 12.14 -2.80
C PRO A 97 -9.64 13.06 -1.59
N GLU A 98 -9.93 12.57 -0.39
CA GLU A 98 -9.84 13.29 0.88
C GLU A 98 -8.91 12.54 1.84
N VAL A 99 -8.65 13.10 3.04
CA VAL A 99 -8.01 12.35 4.13
C VAL A 99 -9.08 11.46 4.75
N PRO A 100 -9.08 10.14 4.51
CA PRO A 100 -10.15 9.29 5.02
C PRO A 100 -10.05 9.20 6.54
N PRO A 101 -11.17 9.34 7.27
CA PRO A 101 -11.20 9.07 8.71
C PRO A 101 -10.77 7.63 8.98
N VAL A 102 -10.22 7.37 10.18
CA VAL A 102 -9.71 6.05 10.59
C VAL A 102 -10.80 4.96 10.53
N GLU A 103 -12.08 5.35 10.58
CA GLU A 103 -13.22 4.45 10.76
C GLU A 103 -14.24 4.43 9.61
N ASP A 104 -14.16 5.35 8.63
CA ASP A 104 -15.23 5.52 7.63
C ASP A 104 -14.72 5.33 6.19
N ASP A 105 -14.90 4.10 5.72
CA ASP A 105 -14.25 3.50 4.55
C ASP A 105 -15.26 3.29 3.38
N HIS A 106 -16.38 4.01 3.43
CA HIS A 106 -17.52 3.82 2.51
C HIS A 106 -17.34 4.47 1.13
N LYS A 107 -16.27 5.25 0.92
CA LYS A 107 -15.98 5.94 -0.36
C LYS A 107 -14.64 5.55 -0.99
N ALA A 108 -13.90 4.61 -0.40
CA ALA A 108 -12.64 4.15 -0.97
C ALA A 108 -12.92 3.22 -2.16
N GLU A 109 -12.61 3.68 -3.37
CA GLU A 109 -12.70 2.87 -4.58
C GLU A 109 -11.37 2.12 -4.81
N ALA A 110 -11.47 0.81 -5.02
CA ALA A 110 -10.34 -0.01 -5.42
C ALA A 110 -10.02 0.27 -6.89
N ASN A 111 -8.90 0.96 -7.14
CA ASN A 111 -8.49 1.44 -8.47
C ASN A 111 -7.30 0.66 -9.03
N GLY A 112 -6.83 -0.37 -8.33
CA GLY A 112 -5.76 -1.25 -8.79
C GLY A 112 -5.75 -2.59 -8.07
N LEU A 113 -5.03 -3.54 -8.67
CA LEU A 113 -4.91 -4.91 -8.19
C LEU A 113 -3.49 -5.42 -8.42
N ILE A 114 -2.81 -5.84 -7.35
CA ILE A 114 -1.53 -6.54 -7.41
C ILE A 114 -1.81 -8.02 -7.20
N SER A 115 -1.49 -8.87 -8.19
CA SER A 115 -1.58 -10.33 -8.06
C SER A 115 -0.21 -10.93 -7.73
N PHE A 116 -0.18 -11.87 -6.79
CA PHE A 116 1.03 -12.62 -6.43
C PHE A 116 0.67 -14.07 -6.07
N THR A 117 1.64 -14.96 -6.09
CA THR A 117 1.41 -16.37 -5.74
C THR A 117 1.62 -16.56 -4.24
N LEU A 118 0.70 -17.27 -3.57
CA LEU A 118 0.93 -17.67 -2.18
C LEU A 118 2.09 -18.68 -2.12
N PRO A 119 3.01 -18.56 -1.16
CA PRO A 119 4.11 -19.50 -1.04
C PRO A 119 3.60 -20.88 -0.59
N GLU A 120 4.24 -21.92 -1.08
CA GLU A 120 4.00 -23.29 -0.59
C GLU A 120 4.44 -23.44 0.88
N GLU A 121 5.50 -22.73 1.30
CA GLU A 121 6.05 -22.79 2.66
C GLU A 121 5.65 -21.61 3.55
N ALA A 122 5.65 -21.85 4.87
CA ALA A 122 5.40 -20.83 5.89
C ALA A 122 6.57 -19.86 6.03
N SER A 123 6.31 -18.55 5.93
CA SER A 123 7.30 -17.51 6.18
C SER A 123 7.41 -17.19 7.67
N LYS A 124 8.55 -16.63 8.10
CA LYS A 124 8.79 -16.13 9.47
C LYS A 124 7.79 -15.07 9.94
N HIS A 125 7.09 -14.41 9.01
CA HIS A 125 6.08 -13.39 9.29
C HIS A 125 4.65 -13.95 9.34
N ASP A 126 4.47 -15.24 9.09
CA ASP A 126 3.17 -15.87 9.13
C ASP A 126 2.79 -16.24 10.58
N ILE A 127 1.50 -16.13 10.90
CA ILE A 127 0.95 -16.48 12.22
C ILE A 127 -0.04 -17.62 12.03
N THR A 128 0.19 -18.75 12.69
CA THR A 128 -0.72 -19.90 12.64
C THR A 128 -1.51 -20.00 13.94
N VAL A 129 -2.83 -20.12 13.85
CA VAL A 129 -3.70 -20.41 15.01
C VAL A 129 -4.66 -21.53 14.62
N GLY A 130 -4.47 -22.72 15.19
CA GLY A 130 -5.25 -23.90 14.80
C GLY A 130 -4.97 -24.31 13.36
N SER A 131 -6.02 -24.43 12.54
CA SER A 131 -5.92 -24.73 11.09
C SER A 131 -5.71 -23.49 10.21
N ASP A 132 -5.79 -22.29 10.79
CA ASP A 132 -5.76 -21.05 10.03
C ASP A 132 -4.36 -20.45 9.99
N ARG A 133 -4.01 -19.83 8.85
CA ARG A 133 -2.73 -19.15 8.64
C ARG A 133 -2.98 -17.69 8.26
N VAL A 134 -2.45 -16.78 9.07
CA VAL A 134 -2.21 -15.40 8.65
C VAL A 134 -0.94 -15.38 7.85
N VAL A 135 -1.05 -14.92 6.62
CA VAL A 135 0.08 -14.72 5.73
C VAL A 135 0.51 -13.27 5.83
N GLY A 136 1.74 -13.05 6.30
CA GLY A 136 2.38 -11.73 6.28
C GLY A 136 2.80 -11.39 4.84
N ILE A 137 2.42 -10.21 4.37
CA ILE A 137 2.73 -9.72 3.03
C ILE A 137 3.42 -8.37 3.17
N ASP A 138 4.73 -8.37 2.96
CA ASP A 138 5.51 -7.12 2.92
C ASP A 138 5.42 -6.52 1.53
N VAL A 139 4.89 -5.30 1.48
CA VAL A 139 4.80 -4.50 0.26
C VAL A 139 5.78 -3.35 0.40
N GLU A 140 6.86 -3.42 -0.37
CA GLU A 140 7.70 -2.25 -0.59
C GLU A 140 7.00 -1.32 -1.57
N TRP A 141 7.14 -0.02 -1.37
CA TRP A 141 6.60 0.96 -2.26
C TRP A 141 7.55 2.13 -2.42
N ALA A 142 7.55 2.71 -3.61
CA ALA A 142 8.40 3.82 -3.99
C ALA A 142 7.58 4.94 -4.62
N VAL A 143 7.90 6.18 -4.28
CA VAL A 143 7.31 7.38 -4.87
C VAL A 143 8.37 8.12 -5.67
N GLU A 144 8.07 8.34 -6.94
CA GLU A 144 8.93 9.05 -7.88
C GLU A 144 8.16 10.18 -8.57
N TYR A 145 8.80 11.35 -8.69
CA TYR A 145 8.27 12.44 -9.50
C TYR A 145 8.91 12.43 -10.89
N ILE A 146 8.15 12.00 -11.90
CA ILE A 146 8.65 11.82 -13.27
C ILE A 146 7.75 12.57 -14.24
N ARG A 147 8.33 13.42 -15.09
CA ARG A 147 7.61 14.15 -16.17
C ARG A 147 6.35 14.86 -15.66
N ASN A 148 6.48 15.60 -14.55
CA ASN A 148 5.39 16.33 -13.89
C ASN A 148 4.25 15.45 -13.35
N LYS A 149 4.54 14.18 -13.05
CA LYS A 149 3.57 13.22 -12.51
C LYS A 149 4.15 12.52 -11.30
N LEU A 150 3.33 12.35 -10.27
CA LEU A 150 3.66 11.50 -9.14
C LEU A 150 3.32 10.05 -9.50
N MET A 151 4.34 9.20 -9.44
CA MET A 151 4.23 7.78 -9.71
C MET A 151 4.46 7.04 -8.39
N ILE A 152 3.57 6.10 -8.08
CA ILE A 152 3.82 5.14 -7.00
C ILE A 152 4.04 3.77 -7.62
N GLU A 153 5.08 3.10 -7.16
CA GLU A 153 5.43 1.75 -7.58
C GLU A 153 5.36 0.84 -6.37
N PHE A 154 4.62 -0.26 -6.51
CA PHE A 154 4.48 -1.28 -5.49
C PHE A 154 5.29 -2.49 -5.90
N VAL A 155 6.08 -3.00 -4.97
CA VAL A 155 6.89 -4.19 -5.13
C VAL A 155 6.54 -5.14 -3.99
N VAL A 156 5.89 -6.24 -4.34
CA VAL A 156 5.70 -7.35 -3.40
C VAL A 156 6.91 -8.25 -3.55
N LYS A 157 7.75 -8.32 -2.51
CA LYS A 157 8.92 -9.18 -2.48
C LYS A 157 8.64 -10.38 -1.62
N ARG A 158 8.71 -11.58 -2.20
CA ARG A 158 8.64 -12.82 -1.42
C ARG A 158 9.44 -13.94 -2.09
N GLU A 159 10.43 -14.46 -1.36
CA GLU A 159 11.22 -15.66 -1.69
C GLU A 159 11.62 -15.82 -3.17
N GLY A 160 12.14 -14.75 -3.77
CA GLY A 160 12.63 -14.75 -5.15
C GLY A 160 11.58 -14.39 -6.21
N GLU A 161 10.29 -14.31 -5.85
CA GLU A 161 9.26 -13.69 -6.69
C GLU A 161 9.19 -12.18 -6.41
N ILE A 162 9.36 -11.39 -7.47
CA ILE A 162 9.18 -9.94 -7.44
C ILE A 162 8.02 -9.63 -8.37
N LYS A 163 6.91 -9.12 -7.81
CA LYS A 163 5.80 -8.57 -8.60
C LYS A 163 5.76 -7.07 -8.43
N TRP A 164 5.72 -6.38 -9.55
CA TRP A 164 5.64 -4.92 -9.62
C TRP A 164 4.29 -4.46 -10.17
N GLN A 165 3.74 -3.43 -9.55
CA GLN A 165 2.65 -2.65 -10.14
C GLN A 165 2.99 -1.17 -10.01
N LYS A 166 3.03 -0.47 -11.14
CA LYS A 166 3.22 0.98 -11.19
C LYS A 166 1.87 1.65 -11.41
N MET A 167 1.46 2.49 -10.47
CA MET A 167 0.24 3.27 -10.57
C MET A 167 0.60 4.73 -10.75
N ARG A 168 -0.03 5.35 -11.76
CA ARG A 168 -0.03 6.81 -11.87
C ARG A 168 -1.05 7.33 -10.88
N LEU A 169 -0.63 8.18 -9.96
CA LEU A 169 -1.58 8.88 -9.10
C LEU A 169 -2.33 9.93 -9.95
N PRO A 170 -3.65 10.11 -9.75
CA PRO A 170 -4.41 11.16 -10.42
C PRO A 170 -3.65 12.48 -10.35
N GLY A 171 -3.49 13.11 -11.52
CA GLY A 171 -2.66 14.29 -11.67
C GLY A 171 -3.36 15.55 -11.17
N PHE A 172 -2.54 16.39 -10.53
CA PHE A 172 -2.75 17.79 -10.19
C PHE A 172 -3.34 18.63 -11.33
#